data_AF-A0A7G8DGY0-F1
#
_entry.id   AF-A0A7G8DGY0-F1
#
_cell.length_a   1.000
_cell.length_b   1.000
_cell.length_c   1.000
_cell.angle_alpha   90.00
_cell.angle_beta   90.00
_cell.angle_gamma   90.00
#
_symmetry.space_group_name_H-M   'P 1'
#
loop_
_entity.id
_entity.type
_entity.pdbx_description
1 polymer ?
#
loop_
_entity_poly.entity_id
_entity_poly.type
_entity_poly.pdbx_seq_one_letter_code
_entity_poly.pdbx_strand_id
1 'polypeptide(L)'
;MRIVHQSAAGLILLASSTLIFTPKADANAYRCFDRQSGEQVAISDIDITTLSVSCLPSNGTTTPLSNESESEPETVPPSTGSIVAPYDGEDESESGQPFQAPSDTTLDPLAARRAINLARGTAVSLNGGLSQYRPSTCMFASAMGNPCITRSDSQGIEFTIPGGPPGWEQNDAEPSVVTVVVIAPDGRSVLESNNN
;
A
#
# COMPACT_ATOMS: atom_id res chain seq x y z
N MET A 1 -14.42 -79.99 -3.80
CA MET A 1 -14.56 -80.75 -2.53
C MET A 1 -13.38 -80.34 -1.64
N ARG A 2 -13.68 -79.86 -0.43
CA ARG A 2 -12.79 -79.74 0.76
C ARG A 2 -11.85 -78.52 0.95
N ILE A 3 -12.28 -77.68 1.91
CA ILE A 3 -11.54 -76.99 3.02
C ILE A 3 -10.66 -75.78 2.59
N VAL A 4 -10.51 -74.64 3.28
CA VAL A 4 -10.54 -74.29 4.71
C VAL A 4 -10.79 -72.79 4.91
N HIS A 5 -11.59 -72.44 5.94
CA HIS A 5 -11.58 -71.15 6.64
C HIS A 5 -10.24 -70.91 7.36
N GLN A 6 -9.61 -69.73 7.24
CA GLN A 6 -8.75 -69.12 8.27
C GLN A 6 -8.79 -67.59 8.09
N SER A 7 -9.39 -66.82 8.99
CA SER A 7 -8.95 -66.41 10.34
C SER A 7 -8.33 -65.00 10.32
N ALA A 8 -8.90 -64.14 11.16
CA ALA A 8 -8.55 -62.75 11.37
C ALA A 8 -7.24 -62.57 12.15
N ALA A 9 -6.49 -61.52 11.81
CA ALA A 9 -5.66 -60.69 12.69
C ALA A 9 -5.12 -59.55 11.80
N GLY A 10 -5.39 -58.26 12.03
CA GLY A 10 -5.36 -57.57 13.32
C GLY A 10 -3.96 -57.05 13.57
N LEU A 11 -3.56 -55.99 12.85
CA LEU A 11 -2.36 -55.20 13.18
C LEU A 11 -2.57 -53.77 12.68
N ILE A 12 -3.32 -53.00 13.47
CA ILE A 12 -3.37 -51.55 13.38
C ILE A 12 -2.02 -51.05 13.92
N LEU A 13 -1.14 -50.64 13.01
CA LEU A 13 0.06 -49.88 13.35
C LEU A 13 -0.38 -48.52 13.91
N LEU A 14 -0.45 -48.42 15.24
CA LEU A 14 -0.52 -47.15 15.94
C LEU A 14 0.82 -46.43 15.74
N ALA A 15 0.93 -45.64 14.68
CA ALA A 15 2.00 -44.67 14.54
C ALA A 15 1.88 -43.70 15.72
N SER A 16 2.85 -43.78 16.63
CA SER A 16 2.96 -42.87 17.76
C SER A 16 3.20 -41.47 17.24
N SER A 17 2.17 -40.62 17.29
CA SER A 17 2.29 -39.20 16.98
C SER A 17 3.22 -38.55 18.00
N THR A 18 4.50 -38.44 17.65
CA THR A 18 5.42 -37.55 18.32
C THR A 18 4.90 -36.12 18.16
N LEU A 19 4.46 -35.52 19.26
CA LEU A 19 4.18 -34.09 19.34
C LEU A 19 5.50 -33.36 19.10
N ILE A 20 5.70 -32.88 17.87
CA ILE A 20 6.74 -31.90 17.57
C ILE A 20 6.28 -30.62 18.27
N PHE A 21 6.89 -30.31 19.41
CA PHE A 21 6.83 -28.97 19.97
C PHE A 21 7.47 -28.04 18.95
N THR A 22 6.65 -27.25 18.26
CA THR A 22 7.16 -26.11 17.51
C THR A 22 7.80 -25.15 18.51
N PRO A 23 9.02 -24.65 18.26
CA PRO A 23 9.55 -23.57 19.08
C PRO A 23 8.56 -22.41 19.02
N LYS A 24 8.18 -21.95 20.21
CA LYS A 24 7.40 -20.74 20.43
C LYS A 24 8.01 -19.63 19.58
N ALA A 25 7.20 -18.97 18.75
CA ALA A 25 7.64 -17.86 17.90
C ALA A 25 8.50 -16.90 18.72
N ASP A 26 9.77 -16.79 18.34
CA ASP A 26 10.73 -15.89 18.99
C ASP A 26 10.21 -14.45 18.91
N ALA A 27 10.48 -13.68 19.97
CA ALA A 27 10.14 -12.27 20.06
C ALA A 27 10.58 -11.54 18.78
N ASN A 28 9.73 -10.64 18.27
CA ASN A 28 9.99 -9.88 17.07
C ASN A 28 11.19 -8.94 17.28
N ALA A 29 12.41 -9.46 17.13
CA ALA A 29 13.63 -8.67 17.27
C ALA A 29 13.71 -7.68 16.11
N TYR A 30 13.57 -6.39 16.41
CA TYR A 30 13.64 -5.35 15.41
C TYR A 30 15.11 -5.12 15.02
N ARG A 31 15.38 -5.15 13.72
CA ARG A 31 16.70 -4.91 13.15
C ARG A 31 16.80 -3.47 12.68
N CYS A 32 17.85 -2.78 13.09
CA CYS A 32 18.13 -1.42 12.63
C CYS A 32 19.11 -1.47 11.46
N PHE A 33 18.82 -0.73 10.40
CA PHE A 33 19.66 -0.67 9.20
C PHE A 33 20.14 0.75 8.96
N ASP A 34 21.38 0.89 8.50
CA ASP A 34 21.92 2.15 8.01
C ASP A 34 21.19 2.58 6.72
N ARG A 35 20.82 3.85 6.63
CA ARG A 35 19.96 4.36 5.56
C ARG A 35 20.69 4.49 4.21
N GLN A 36 22.01 4.60 4.22
CA GLN A 36 22.80 4.81 3.01
C GLN A 36 23.31 3.50 2.42
N SER A 37 23.72 2.57 3.28
CA SER A 37 24.30 1.28 2.90
C SER A 37 23.33 0.11 2.99
N GLY A 38 22.23 0.25 3.76
CA GLY A 38 21.33 -0.86 4.06
C GLY A 38 21.94 -1.91 4.99
N GLU A 39 23.13 -1.67 5.54
CA GLU A 39 23.80 -2.60 6.44
C GLU A 39 23.12 -2.61 7.82
N GLN A 40 23.04 -3.79 8.44
CA GLN A 40 22.46 -3.89 9.77
C GLN A 40 23.42 -3.30 10.82
N VAL A 41 22.95 -2.31 11.56
CA VAL A 41 23.75 -1.60 12.57
C VAL A 41 23.43 -2.02 14.01
N ALA A 42 22.25 -2.58 14.27
CA ALA A 42 21.85 -3.07 15.60
C ALA A 42 20.70 -4.08 15.54
N ILE A 43 20.50 -4.81 16.65
CA ILE A 43 19.29 -5.58 16.96
C ILE A 43 18.77 -5.03 18.30
N SER A 44 17.49 -4.66 18.35
CA SER A 44 16.87 -4.24 19.61
C SER A 44 15.85 -5.27 20.07
N ASP A 45 16.05 -5.78 21.28
CA ASP A 45 15.04 -6.53 22.03
C ASP A 45 14.13 -5.54 22.76
N ILE A 46 13.33 -4.77 22.01
CA ILE A 46 12.43 -3.77 22.60
C ILE A 46 11.06 -4.38 22.87
N ASP A 47 10.63 -4.26 24.13
CA ASP A 47 9.24 -4.44 24.55
C ASP A 47 8.41 -3.23 24.07
N ILE A 48 7.45 -3.51 23.16
CA ILE A 48 6.61 -2.50 22.48
C ILE A 48 5.63 -1.77 23.41
N THR A 49 5.65 -2.07 24.71
CA THR A 49 4.90 -1.35 25.74
C THR A 49 5.58 -0.05 26.19
N THR A 50 6.80 0.24 25.72
CA THR A 50 7.54 1.46 26.03
C THR A 50 7.68 2.37 24.80
N LEU A 51 7.28 3.63 24.93
CA LEU A 51 7.00 4.56 23.82
C LEU A 51 8.27 5.22 23.19
N SER A 52 9.42 4.56 23.25
CA SER A 52 10.71 5.16 22.83
C SER A 52 11.57 4.19 22.02
N VAL A 53 11.26 4.00 20.73
CA VAL A 53 12.20 3.35 19.81
C VAL A 53 13.18 4.40 19.29
N SER A 54 14.33 4.54 19.95
CA SER A 54 15.43 5.40 19.49
C SER A 54 16.65 4.56 19.16
N CYS A 55 17.13 4.64 17.92
CA CYS A 55 18.35 3.96 17.48
C CYS A 55 19.56 4.78 17.96
N LEU A 56 20.14 4.42 19.10
CA LEU A 56 21.37 5.05 19.55
C LEU A 56 22.58 4.41 18.86
N PRO A 57 23.54 5.21 18.34
CA PRO A 57 24.80 4.68 17.83
C PRO A 57 25.61 4.07 18.98
N SER A 58 26.22 2.90 18.73
CA SER A 58 27.11 2.24 19.69
C SER A 58 28.44 3.00 19.78
N ASN A 59 28.46 4.09 20.53
CA ASN A 59 29.67 4.60 21.12
C ASN A 59 29.32 5.27 22.46
N GLY A 60 29.57 4.53 23.55
CA GLY A 60 29.29 4.98 24.89
C GLY A 60 30.09 6.23 25.25
N THR A 61 29.41 7.36 25.44
CA THR A 61 29.90 8.47 26.25
C THR A 61 28.68 9.11 26.92
N THR A 62 28.48 8.74 28.18
CA THR A 62 27.47 9.29 29.07
C THR A 62 27.74 10.77 29.32
N THR A 63 26.76 11.63 29.03
CA THR A 63 26.63 12.95 29.65
C THR A 63 25.21 13.06 30.22
N PRO A 64 25.03 13.34 31.53
CA PRO A 64 23.71 13.36 32.15
C PRO A 64 23.09 14.78 32.15
N LEU A 65 21.81 14.83 32.56
CA LEU A 65 20.93 15.99 32.83
C LEU A 65 20.19 16.51 31.59
N SER A 66 18.86 16.65 31.55
CA SER A 66 17.81 16.81 32.59
C SER A 66 16.46 16.47 31.91
N ASN A 67 15.54 15.72 32.52
CA ASN A 67 14.34 16.21 33.25
C ASN A 67 13.58 17.32 32.48
N GLU A 68 12.27 17.33 32.23
CA GLU A 68 11.05 16.69 32.75
C GLU A 68 9.93 17.02 31.72
N SER A 69 9.03 16.09 31.37
CA SER A 69 7.58 16.06 31.70
C SER A 69 6.80 15.98 30.38
N GLU A 70 6.24 14.82 30.02
CA GLU A 70 4.94 14.30 30.47
C GLU A 70 3.76 15.09 29.87
N SER A 71 3.08 14.49 28.87
CA SER A 71 1.63 14.52 28.61
C SER A 71 1.31 13.86 27.26
N GLU A 72 0.84 12.61 27.31
CA GLU A 72 0.10 11.87 26.26
C GLU A 72 -1.43 12.19 26.36
N PRO A 73 -2.36 11.60 25.59
CA PRO A 73 -2.39 11.20 24.15
C PRO A 73 -3.77 11.51 23.47
N GLU A 74 -3.93 11.09 22.21
CA GLU A 74 -5.15 10.52 21.53
C GLU A 74 -5.22 10.97 20.05
N THR A 75 -5.59 10.22 19.01
CA THR A 75 -5.72 8.79 18.68
C THR A 75 -5.90 8.77 17.15
N VAL A 76 -5.05 8.08 16.36
CA VAL A 76 -5.33 7.83 14.93
C VAL A 76 -5.11 6.34 14.64
N PRO A 77 -6.12 5.62 14.09
CA PRO A 77 -6.02 4.19 13.83
C PRO A 77 -5.05 3.87 12.69
N PRO A 78 -4.37 2.70 12.73
CA PRO A 78 -3.53 2.25 11.62
C PRO A 78 -4.37 1.72 10.45
N SER A 79 -4.12 2.29 9.27
CA SER A 79 -4.54 1.78 7.97
C SER A 79 -4.00 0.36 7.76
N THR A 80 -4.91 -0.60 7.59
CA THR A 80 -4.58 -2.01 7.34
C THR A 80 -3.91 -2.15 5.97
N GLY A 81 -2.72 -2.74 5.98
CA GLY A 81 -1.87 -2.94 4.82
C GLY A 81 -2.38 -4.00 3.84
N SER A 82 -2.00 -3.81 2.59
CA SER A 82 -2.19 -4.74 1.48
C SER A 82 -1.52 -6.09 1.74
N ILE A 83 -2.28 -7.15 1.53
CA ILE A 83 -1.78 -8.51 1.34
C ILE A 83 -1.31 -8.61 -0.12
N VAL A 84 -0.03 -8.90 -0.32
CA VAL A 84 0.55 -9.26 -1.62
C VAL A 84 0.43 -10.78 -1.74
N ALA A 85 -0.32 -11.26 -2.74
CA ALA A 85 -0.34 -12.68 -3.08
C ALA A 85 0.88 -13.05 -3.95
N PRO A 86 1.54 -14.20 -3.72
CA PRO A 86 2.60 -14.71 -4.60
C PRO A 86 2.04 -15.11 -5.97
N TYR A 87 2.70 -14.66 -7.04
CA TYR A 87 2.47 -15.12 -8.41
C TYR A 87 3.62 -16.06 -8.80
N ASP A 88 3.29 -17.33 -9.03
CA ASP A 88 4.21 -18.31 -9.61
C ASP A 88 4.30 -18.07 -11.12
N GLY A 89 5.54 -17.92 -11.60
CA GLY A 89 5.84 -17.69 -13.00
C GLY A 89 6.21 -18.99 -13.71
N GLU A 90 5.61 -19.21 -14.87
CA GLU A 90 6.14 -20.12 -15.88
C GLU A 90 6.01 -19.45 -17.26
N ASP A 91 7.18 -19.11 -17.80
CA ASP A 91 7.46 -18.76 -19.20
C ASP A 91 7.14 -19.96 -20.11
N GLU A 92 6.63 -19.70 -21.32
CA GLU A 92 7.27 -20.13 -22.58
C GLU A 92 6.39 -19.86 -23.83
N SER A 93 7.03 -19.16 -24.77
CA SER A 93 7.07 -19.46 -26.22
C SER A 93 5.90 -19.07 -27.15
N GLU A 94 6.08 -17.89 -27.76
CA GLU A 94 6.16 -17.63 -29.22
C GLU A 94 5.16 -18.34 -30.16
N SER A 95 4.18 -17.58 -30.70
CA SER A 95 3.86 -17.62 -32.13
C SER A 95 3.13 -16.34 -32.56
N GLY A 96 3.59 -15.73 -33.65
CA GLY A 96 3.14 -14.43 -34.13
C GLY A 96 1.66 -14.39 -34.54
N GLN A 97 0.97 -13.34 -34.11
CA GLN A 97 -0.37 -13.00 -34.56
C GLN A 97 -0.41 -11.54 -35.08
N PRO A 98 -1.19 -11.28 -36.13
CA PRO A 98 -1.11 -10.04 -36.90
C PRO A 98 -1.58 -8.84 -36.09
N PHE A 99 -0.90 -7.70 -36.28
CA PHE A 99 -1.21 -6.43 -35.62
C PHE A 99 -2.63 -5.97 -36.02
N GLN A 100 -3.60 -6.26 -35.14
CA GLN A 100 -4.94 -5.69 -35.21
C GLN A 100 -5.12 -4.75 -34.03
N ALA A 101 -5.13 -3.44 -34.29
CA ALA A 101 -5.70 -2.48 -33.36
C ALA A 101 -7.23 -2.50 -33.57
N PRO A 102 -8.01 -2.70 -32.50
CA PRO A 102 -8.69 -1.54 -31.92
C PRO A 102 -8.70 -1.53 -30.38
N SER A 103 -8.23 -0.39 -29.86
CA SER A 103 -8.85 0.44 -28.81
C SER A 103 -9.90 -0.21 -27.89
N ASP A 104 -9.41 -0.92 -26.87
CA ASP A 104 -9.86 -0.71 -25.50
C ASP A 104 -8.59 -0.74 -24.64
N THR A 105 -8.04 0.44 -24.36
CA THR A 105 -6.84 0.52 -23.52
C THR A 105 -7.28 0.22 -22.11
N THR A 106 -7.25 -1.06 -21.74
CA THR A 106 -7.33 -1.49 -20.35
C THR A 106 -6.33 -0.67 -19.56
N LEU A 107 -6.85 0.26 -18.77
CA LEU A 107 -6.06 1.21 -18.00
C LEU A 107 -5.21 0.39 -17.02
N ASP A 108 -3.88 0.41 -17.17
CA ASP A 108 -2.97 -0.30 -16.26
C ASP A 108 -3.27 0.15 -14.81
N PRO A 109 -3.66 -0.76 -13.90
CA PRO A 109 -4.01 -0.42 -12.52
C PRO A 109 -2.91 0.35 -11.78
N LEU A 110 -1.64 0.10 -12.11
CA LEU A 110 -0.51 0.80 -11.51
C LEU A 110 -0.37 2.21 -12.07
N ALA A 111 -0.45 2.39 -13.39
CA ALA A 111 -0.52 3.70 -14.03
C ALA A 111 -1.72 4.52 -13.51
N ALA A 112 -2.90 3.91 -13.38
CA ALA A 112 -4.11 4.55 -12.82
C ALA A 112 -3.88 5.12 -11.43
N ARG A 113 -3.29 4.32 -10.53
CA ARG A 113 -3.00 4.74 -9.15
C ARG A 113 -1.98 5.88 -9.12
N ARG A 114 -0.95 5.82 -9.96
CA ARG A 114 0.01 6.91 -10.09
C ARG A 114 -0.67 8.17 -10.62
N ALA A 115 -1.50 8.04 -11.66
CA ALA A 115 -2.19 9.15 -12.28
C ALA A 115 -3.14 9.86 -11.32
N ILE A 116 -3.95 9.14 -10.54
CA ILE A 116 -4.81 9.74 -9.51
C ILE A 116 -3.99 10.54 -8.50
N ASN A 117 -2.89 9.98 -8.00
CA ASN A 117 -2.06 10.65 -7.00
C ASN A 117 -1.38 11.89 -7.59
N LEU A 118 -0.90 11.81 -8.84
CA LEU A 118 -0.27 12.91 -9.54
C LEU A 118 -1.28 14.03 -9.84
N ALA A 119 -2.48 13.69 -10.33
CA ALA A 119 -3.56 14.64 -10.58
C ALA A 119 -4.02 15.33 -9.28
N ARG A 120 -4.17 14.56 -8.19
CA ARG A 120 -4.51 15.10 -6.86
C ARG A 120 -3.47 16.11 -6.38
N GLY A 121 -2.19 15.77 -6.45
CA GLY A 121 -1.09 16.66 -6.06
C GLY A 121 -1.02 17.92 -6.93
N THR A 122 -1.25 17.77 -8.23
CA THR A 122 -1.29 18.87 -9.19
C THR A 122 -2.41 19.85 -8.87
N ALA A 123 -3.64 19.36 -8.67
CA ALA A 123 -4.78 20.20 -8.30
C ALA A 123 -4.55 20.92 -6.97
N VAL A 124 -4.00 20.24 -5.97
CA VAL A 124 -3.64 20.86 -4.68
C VAL A 124 -2.61 21.98 -4.86
N SER A 125 -1.56 21.74 -5.65
CA SER A 125 -0.52 22.73 -5.91
C SER A 125 -1.05 23.96 -6.65
N LEU A 126 -1.93 23.77 -7.64
CA LEU A 126 -2.52 24.85 -8.42
C LEU A 126 -3.46 25.74 -7.61
N ASN A 127 -4.07 25.20 -6.56
CA ASN A 127 -5.08 25.88 -5.74
C ASN A 127 -4.55 26.31 -4.36
N GLY A 128 -3.24 26.54 -4.23
CA GLY A 128 -2.67 27.15 -3.03
C GLY A 128 -2.38 26.19 -1.87
N GLY A 129 -2.39 24.88 -2.11
CA GLY A 129 -2.02 23.86 -1.14
C GLY A 129 -3.16 23.40 -0.23
N LEU A 130 -2.87 22.40 0.61
CA LEU A 130 -3.88 21.71 1.44
C LEU A 130 -4.53 22.59 2.51
N SER A 131 -3.92 23.73 2.87
CA SER A 131 -4.51 24.70 3.80
C SER A 131 -5.63 25.53 3.17
N GLN A 132 -5.67 25.62 1.84
CA GLN A 132 -6.61 26.45 1.09
C GLN A 132 -7.56 25.62 0.23
N TYR A 133 -7.13 24.43 -0.20
CA TYR A 133 -7.86 23.60 -1.13
C TYR A 133 -7.87 22.13 -0.74
N ARG A 134 -9.06 21.53 -0.81
CA ARG A 134 -9.27 20.10 -0.68
C ARG A 134 -9.97 19.57 -1.93
N PRO A 135 -9.35 18.63 -2.67
CA PRO A 135 -10.03 17.91 -3.75
C PRO A 135 -11.22 17.11 -3.22
N SER A 136 -12.19 16.87 -4.09
CA SER A 136 -13.35 16.05 -3.76
C SER A 136 -13.01 14.60 -3.42
N THR A 137 -13.93 13.93 -2.72
CA THR A 137 -13.79 12.55 -2.24
C THR A 137 -13.46 11.55 -3.35
N CYS A 138 -13.97 11.76 -4.57
CA CYS A 138 -13.68 10.90 -5.72
C CYS A 138 -12.16 10.75 -5.96
N MET A 139 -11.35 11.77 -5.67
CA MET A 139 -9.91 11.72 -5.88
C MET A 139 -9.21 10.80 -4.91
N PHE A 140 -9.88 10.30 -3.87
CA PHE A 140 -9.37 9.34 -2.89
C PHE A 140 -9.91 7.92 -3.13
N ALA A 141 -10.81 7.75 -4.10
CA ALA A 141 -11.32 6.44 -4.51
C ALA A 141 -10.35 5.70 -5.44
N SER A 142 -10.67 4.43 -5.72
CA SER A 142 -10.01 3.65 -6.79
C SER A 142 -10.16 4.35 -8.15
N ALA A 143 -9.28 4.02 -9.10
CA ALA A 143 -9.43 4.46 -10.49
C ALA A 143 -10.59 3.77 -11.22
N MET A 144 -10.94 2.55 -10.80
CA MET A 144 -12.05 1.83 -11.41
C MET A 144 -13.37 2.50 -11.04
N GLY A 145 -14.12 2.96 -12.07
CA GLY A 145 -15.41 3.63 -11.86
C GLY A 145 -15.31 4.97 -11.14
N ASN A 146 -14.13 5.63 -11.16
CA ASN A 146 -13.94 6.90 -10.51
C ASN A 146 -14.73 8.01 -11.22
N PRO A 147 -15.65 8.73 -10.55
CA PRO A 147 -16.47 9.75 -11.20
C PRO A 147 -15.67 10.99 -11.62
N CYS A 148 -14.45 11.16 -11.10
CA CYS A 148 -13.57 12.27 -11.48
C CYS A 148 -12.65 11.94 -12.66
N ILE A 149 -12.67 10.70 -13.16
CA ILE A 149 -12.03 10.35 -14.44
C ILE A 149 -13.06 10.59 -15.54
N THR A 150 -12.87 11.63 -16.34
CA THR A 150 -13.76 11.98 -17.46
C THR A 150 -13.34 11.30 -18.76
N ARG A 151 -12.06 10.96 -18.89
CA ARG A 151 -11.51 10.28 -20.07
C ARG A 151 -10.29 9.45 -19.69
N SER A 152 -10.16 8.28 -20.32
CA SER A 152 -8.96 7.44 -20.21
C SER A 152 -8.74 6.73 -21.53
N ASP A 153 -7.69 7.11 -22.25
CA ASP A 153 -7.35 6.55 -23.55
C ASP A 153 -5.82 6.65 -23.80
N SER A 154 -5.41 6.32 -25.02
CA SER A 154 -4.00 6.39 -25.45
C SER A 154 -3.36 7.79 -25.36
N GLN A 155 -4.15 8.86 -25.27
CA GLN A 155 -3.69 10.24 -25.15
C GLN A 155 -3.53 10.67 -23.69
N GLY A 156 -4.04 9.89 -22.74
CA GLY A 156 -3.89 10.14 -21.31
C GLY A 156 -5.15 9.88 -20.51
N ILE A 157 -5.04 10.21 -19.22
CA ILE A 157 -6.12 10.10 -18.24
C ILE A 157 -6.48 11.51 -17.82
N GLU A 158 -7.72 11.91 -18.11
CA GLU A 158 -8.24 13.22 -17.78
C GLU A 158 -9.05 13.16 -16.49
N PHE A 159 -8.73 14.09 -15.60
CA PHE A 159 -9.40 14.27 -14.33
C PHE A 159 -10.14 15.60 -14.33
N THR A 160 -11.43 15.57 -14.01
CA THR A 160 -12.19 16.77 -13.62
C THR A 160 -12.40 16.73 -12.12
N ILE A 161 -11.79 17.68 -11.42
CA ILE A 161 -11.58 17.63 -9.97
C ILE A 161 -12.32 18.80 -9.31
N PRO A 162 -13.57 18.60 -8.85
CA PRO A 162 -14.22 19.53 -7.95
C PRO A 162 -13.39 19.70 -6.67
N GLY A 163 -13.30 20.91 -6.15
CA GLY A 163 -12.72 21.13 -4.84
C GLY A 163 -13.06 22.50 -4.27
N GLY A 164 -12.67 22.69 -3.01
CA GLY A 164 -12.96 23.92 -2.28
C GLY A 164 -12.17 24.01 -0.98
N PRO A 165 -12.51 24.96 -0.10
CA PRO A 165 -11.84 25.12 1.19
C PRO A 165 -11.90 23.85 2.05
N PRO A 166 -10.91 23.58 2.92
CA PRO A 166 -10.99 22.45 3.82
C PRO A 166 -12.34 22.38 4.57
N GLY A 167 -13.00 21.22 4.52
CA GLY A 167 -14.34 21.03 5.09
C GLY A 167 -15.51 21.22 4.13
N TRP A 168 -15.29 21.67 2.88
CA TRP A 168 -16.39 22.02 1.97
C TRP A 168 -17.38 20.88 1.74
N GLU A 169 -16.91 19.66 1.44
CA GLU A 169 -17.80 18.50 1.22
C GLU A 169 -18.54 18.10 2.49
N GLN A 170 -17.91 18.21 3.65
CA GLN A 170 -18.51 17.82 4.94
C GLN A 170 -19.63 18.78 5.35
N ASN A 171 -19.63 20.00 4.80
CA ASN A 171 -20.63 21.01 5.04
C ASN A 171 -21.69 21.07 3.93
N ASP A 172 -21.73 20.09 3.02
CA ASP A 172 -22.60 20.06 1.84
C ASP A 172 -22.49 21.33 0.97
N ALA A 173 -21.32 21.98 0.98
CA ALA A 173 -21.07 23.16 0.17
C ALA A 173 -20.79 22.76 -1.29
N GLU A 174 -21.06 23.68 -2.21
CA GLU A 174 -20.63 23.51 -3.60
C GLU A 174 -19.10 23.68 -3.73
N PRO A 175 -18.46 23.00 -4.70
CA PRO A 175 -17.04 23.21 -4.98
C PRO A 175 -16.80 24.66 -5.41
N SER A 176 -15.76 25.30 -4.88
CA SER A 176 -15.42 26.67 -5.26
C SER A 176 -14.59 26.76 -6.54
N VAL A 177 -13.99 25.65 -6.98
CA VAL A 177 -13.18 25.56 -8.19
C VAL A 177 -13.25 24.14 -8.76
N VAL A 178 -13.20 24.03 -10.09
CA VAL A 178 -13.06 22.74 -10.78
C VAL A 178 -11.74 22.72 -11.52
N THR A 179 -10.81 21.86 -11.12
CA THR A 179 -9.52 21.73 -11.80
C THR A 179 -9.57 20.60 -12.80
N VAL A 180 -9.16 20.84 -14.04
CA VAL A 180 -8.98 19.82 -15.07
C VAL A 180 -7.48 19.51 -15.20
N VAL A 181 -7.13 18.23 -15.14
CA VAL A 181 -5.74 17.76 -15.27
C VAL A 181 -5.68 16.57 -16.21
N VAL A 182 -4.79 16.61 -17.19
CA VAL A 182 -4.51 15.48 -18.08
C VAL A 182 -3.16 14.89 -17.71
N ILE A 183 -3.15 13.60 -17.37
CA ILE A 183 -1.96 12.83 -17.03
C ILE A 183 -1.60 11.89 -18.17
N ALA A 184 -0.30 11.71 -18.43
CA ALA A 184 0.18 10.75 -19.41
C ALA A 184 -0.34 9.32 -19.13
N PRO A 185 -0.52 8.47 -20.16
CA PRO A 185 -1.06 7.12 -19.98
C PRO A 185 -0.29 6.22 -18.99
N ASP A 186 1.00 6.48 -18.77
CA ASP A 186 1.85 5.75 -17.82
C ASP A 186 1.71 6.24 -16.35
N GLY A 187 0.93 7.31 -16.14
CA GLY A 187 0.70 7.95 -14.86
C GLY A 187 1.87 8.77 -14.32
N ARG A 188 2.87 9.11 -15.14
CA ARG A 188 4.15 9.68 -14.65
C ARG A 188 4.34 11.18 -14.90
N SER A 189 3.60 11.78 -15.81
CA SER A 189 3.75 13.20 -16.14
C SER A 189 2.41 13.89 -16.34
N VAL A 190 2.38 15.18 -16.00
CA VAL A 190 1.25 16.07 -16.32
C VAL A 190 1.44 16.54 -17.75
N LEU A 191 0.42 16.33 -18.59
CA LEU A 191 0.37 16.82 -19.96
C LEU A 191 -0.28 18.21 -20.02
N GLU A 192 -1.35 18.40 -19.25
CA GLU A 192 -2.11 19.65 -19.20
C GLU A 192 -2.73 19.84 -17.82
N SER A 193 -2.88 21.10 -17.40
CA SER A 193 -3.59 21.44 -16.17
C SER A 193 -4.16 22.85 -16.22
N ASN A 194 -5.43 23.01 -15.85
CA ASN A 194 -6.12 24.30 -15.80
C ASN A 194 -7.18 24.33 -14.69
N ASN A 195 -7.44 25.52 -14.15
CA ASN A 195 -8.57 25.77 -13.24
C ASN A 195 -9.73 26.37 -14.04
N ASN A 196 -10.94 25.85 -13.81
CA ASN A 196 -12.20 26.32 -14.37
C ASN A 196 -13.10 26.83 -13.24
#